data_AF-A0A6C0HL36-F1
#
_entry.id   AF-A0A6C0HL36-F1
#
_cell.length_a   1.000
_cell.length_b   1.000
_cell.length_c   1.000
_cell.angle_alpha   90.00
_cell.angle_beta   90.00
_cell.angle_gamma   90.00
#
_symmetry.space_group_name_H-M   'P 1'
#
loop_
_entity.id
_entity.type
_entity.pdbx_description
1 polymer ?
#
loop_
_entity_poly.entity_id
_entity_poly.type
_entity_poly.pdbx_seq_one_letter_code
_entity_poly.pdbx_strand_id
1 'polypeptide(L)'
;MPNSMYAYRIHGIKMSRDDSLRVTGNIAIFAALYTLAGGVMSFVLYYLFDVYNPEKREGMEWEKKGLAFQVFDVVLEIAIIAVGAFWLVYFVNTSAPIIPVRHGLQDFVDSYTSGMFFMSAIFIFMTDLTNKLRYLFQTALGEMFDHYFPEQGSILDGSLCYSQRQKERFRGRA
;
A
#
# COMPACT_ATOMS: atom_id res chain seq x y z
N MET A 1 -2.02 15.52 -44.93
CA MET A 1 -2.18 16.05 -43.57
C MET A 1 -3.17 17.19 -43.60
N PRO A 2 -4.19 17.16 -42.72
CA PRO A 2 -4.55 18.38 -42.01
C PRO A 2 -4.79 18.15 -40.50
N ASN A 3 -4.09 18.99 -39.74
CA ASN A 3 -4.45 19.68 -38.49
C ASN A 3 -4.90 18.91 -37.25
N SER A 4 -3.96 18.87 -36.30
CA SER A 4 -4.12 18.86 -34.85
C SER A 4 -5.25 19.76 -34.35
N MET A 5 -6.12 19.24 -33.46
CA MET A 5 -6.50 19.88 -32.19
C MET A 5 -7.39 18.94 -31.35
N TYR A 6 -6.80 17.96 -30.65
CA TYR A 6 -7.49 17.36 -29.50
C TYR A 6 -7.37 18.34 -28.33
N ALA A 7 -8.17 19.41 -28.37
CA ALA A 7 -8.33 20.29 -27.24
C ALA A 7 -9.02 19.49 -26.13
N TYR A 8 -8.26 19.07 -25.11
CA TYR A 8 -8.81 18.66 -23.83
C TYR A 8 -9.64 19.82 -23.30
N ARG A 9 -10.96 19.81 -23.55
CA ARG A 9 -11.89 20.67 -22.80
C ARG A 9 -11.87 20.15 -21.37
N ILE A 10 -11.01 20.75 -20.55
CA ILE A 10 -11.19 20.72 -19.10
C ILE A 10 -12.49 21.47 -18.85
N HIS A 11 -13.61 20.76 -18.89
CA HIS A 11 -14.87 21.31 -18.45
C HIS A 11 -14.65 21.72 -16.99
N GLY A 12 -14.70 23.02 -16.72
CA GLY A 12 -14.89 23.52 -15.36
C GLY A 12 -16.28 23.08 -14.92
N ILE A 13 -16.40 21.82 -14.47
CA ILE A 13 -17.65 21.27 -13.99
C ILE A 13 -17.97 22.02 -12.69
N LYS A 14 -18.87 23.00 -12.77
CA LYS A 14 -19.47 23.57 -11.57
C LYS A 14 -20.37 22.51 -10.96
N MET A 15 -19.90 21.92 -9.85
CA MET A 15 -20.57 20.87 -9.11
C MET A 15 -21.80 21.46 -8.42
N SER A 16 -23.00 20.97 -8.77
CA SER A 16 -24.22 21.32 -8.03
C SER A 16 -24.18 20.71 -6.63
N ARG A 17 -24.98 21.24 -5.69
CA ARG A 17 -25.13 20.62 -4.36
C ARG A 17 -25.65 19.18 -4.46
N ASP A 18 -26.54 18.91 -5.42
CA ASP A 18 -27.06 17.55 -5.68
C ASP A 18 -25.97 16.63 -6.24
N ASP A 19 -25.19 17.12 -7.22
CA ASP A 19 -24.03 16.38 -7.76
C ASP A 19 -23.01 16.05 -6.65
N SER A 20 -22.78 16.99 -5.74
CA SER A 20 -21.86 16.82 -4.61
C SER A 20 -22.32 15.75 -3.63
N LEU A 21 -23.61 15.73 -3.27
CA LEU A 21 -24.18 14.71 -2.39
C LEU A 21 -24.10 13.31 -3.02
N ARG A 22 -24.39 13.19 -4.32
CA ARG A 22 -24.35 11.91 -5.04
C ARG A 22 -22.93 11.37 -5.20
N VAL A 23 -21.96 12.24 -5.49
CA VAL A 23 -20.54 11.87 -5.54
C VAL A 23 -20.06 11.42 -4.17
N THR A 24 -20.35 12.20 -3.13
CA THR A 24 -19.95 11.86 -1.76
C THR A 24 -20.54 10.53 -1.31
N GLY A 25 -21.81 10.26 -1.66
CA GLY A 25 -22.48 8.99 -1.38
C GLY A 25 -21.81 7.80 -2.08
N ASN A 26 -21.52 7.89 -3.37
CA ASN A 26 -20.78 6.84 -4.08
C ASN A 26 -19.39 6.62 -3.48
N ILE A 27 -18.67 7.68 -3.16
CA ILE A 27 -17.35 7.59 -2.50
C ILE A 27 -17.46 6.82 -1.18
N ALA A 28 -18.45 7.13 -0.34
CA ALA A 28 -18.65 6.44 0.93
C ALA A 28 -18.96 4.93 0.75
N ILE A 29 -19.80 4.59 -0.22
CA ILE A 29 -20.14 3.19 -0.51
C ILE A 29 -18.91 2.45 -1.05
N PHE A 30 -18.21 3.03 -2.01
CA PHE A 30 -16.98 2.46 -2.54
C PHE A 30 -15.90 2.31 -1.48
N ALA A 31 -15.74 3.30 -0.59
CA ALA A 31 -14.82 3.20 0.54
C ALA A 31 -15.13 1.98 1.42
N ALA A 32 -16.41 1.76 1.76
CA ALA A 32 -16.83 0.60 2.54
C ALA A 32 -16.56 -0.72 1.79
N LEU A 33 -16.91 -0.80 0.50
CA LEU A 33 -16.69 -1.98 -0.34
C LEU A 33 -15.21 -2.33 -0.47
N TYR A 34 -14.36 -1.35 -0.80
CA TYR A 34 -12.91 -1.56 -0.94
C TYR A 34 -12.26 -1.93 0.39
N THR A 35 -12.73 -1.37 1.52
CA THR A 35 -12.24 -1.74 2.85
C THR A 35 -12.59 -3.19 3.20
N LEU A 36 -13.84 -3.62 2.94
CA LEU A 36 -14.26 -5.00 3.15
C LEU A 36 -13.49 -5.96 2.25
N ALA A 37 -13.32 -5.62 0.98
CA ALA A 37 -12.55 -6.43 0.04
C ALA A 37 -11.07 -6.54 0.45
N GLY A 38 -10.45 -5.44 0.93
CA GLY A 38 -9.11 -5.47 1.49
C GLY A 38 -9.00 -6.32 2.76
N GLY A 39 -10.01 -6.27 3.64
CA GLY A 39 -10.08 -7.15 4.82
C GLY A 39 -10.20 -8.63 4.44
N VAL A 40 -11.04 -8.97 3.47
CA VAL A 40 -11.15 -10.35 2.94
C VAL A 40 -9.84 -10.79 2.29
N MET A 41 -9.20 -9.93 1.48
CA MET A 41 -7.90 -10.21 0.88
C MET A 41 -6.85 -10.47 1.94
N SER A 42 -6.78 -9.63 2.98
CA SER A 42 -5.87 -9.82 4.10
C SER A 42 -6.13 -11.12 4.85
N PHE A 43 -7.39 -11.50 5.03
CA PHE A 43 -7.74 -12.78 5.65
C PHE A 43 -7.30 -13.97 4.79
N VAL A 44 -7.50 -13.90 3.47
CA VAL A 44 -7.03 -14.93 2.53
C VAL A 44 -5.51 -15.05 2.57
N LEU A 45 -4.78 -13.93 2.51
CA LEU A 45 -3.32 -13.92 2.59
C LEU A 45 -2.82 -14.46 3.93
N TYR A 46 -3.49 -14.15 5.04
CA TYR A 46 -3.18 -14.70 6.37
C TYR A 46 -3.23 -16.23 6.41
N TYR A 47 -4.14 -16.86 5.66
CA TYR A 47 -4.22 -18.33 5.58
C TYR A 47 -3.30 -18.93 4.51
N LEU A 48 -2.98 -18.19 3.45
CA LEU A 48 -2.12 -18.66 2.36
C LEU A 48 -0.64 -18.56 2.69
N PHE A 49 -0.25 -17.52 3.42
CA PHE A 49 1.13 -17.22 3.76
C PHE A 49 1.33 -17.35 5.25
N ASP A 50 2.39 -18.08 5.64
CA ASP A 50 2.72 -18.32 7.03
C ASP A 50 3.02 -16.99 7.73
N VAL A 51 2.49 -16.83 8.95
CA VAL A 51 2.45 -15.55 9.66
C VAL A 51 3.86 -15.21 10.14
N TYR A 52 4.41 -14.09 9.68
CA TYR A 52 5.46 -13.38 10.38
C TYR A 52 4.91 -12.85 11.72
N ASN A 53 4.91 -13.72 12.74
CA ASN A 53 4.43 -13.37 14.06
C ASN A 53 5.62 -13.18 15.03
N PRO A 54 6.06 -11.94 15.29
CA PRO A 54 7.16 -11.68 16.21
C PRO A 54 6.81 -12.01 17.68
N GLU A 55 5.52 -12.16 18.04
CA GLU A 55 5.08 -12.53 19.39
C GLU A 55 5.02 -14.05 19.62
N LYS A 56 4.75 -14.83 18.56
CA LYS A 56 4.92 -16.28 18.61
C LYS A 56 6.40 -16.59 18.47
N ARG A 57 7.07 -16.95 19.58
CA ARG A 57 8.49 -17.37 19.60
C ARG A 57 8.83 -18.51 18.61
N GLU A 58 7.84 -19.19 18.06
CA GLU A 58 7.97 -20.25 17.03
C GLU A 58 7.81 -19.74 15.58
N GLY A 59 7.43 -18.47 15.36
CA GLY A 59 7.10 -17.87 14.05
C GLY A 59 8.28 -17.40 13.19
N MET A 60 9.53 -17.68 13.58
CA MET A 60 10.73 -17.32 12.80
C MET A 60 11.14 -18.38 11.77
N GLU A 61 10.27 -19.33 11.43
CA GLU A 61 10.59 -20.31 10.37
C GLU A 61 10.84 -19.64 9.03
N TRP A 62 10.11 -18.57 8.71
CA TRP A 62 10.32 -17.80 7.49
C TRP A 62 11.70 -17.11 7.45
N GLU A 63 12.15 -16.53 8.56
CA GLU A 63 13.48 -15.90 8.65
C GLU A 63 14.63 -16.92 8.53
N LYS A 64 14.38 -18.18 8.91
CA LYS A 64 15.36 -19.27 8.78
C LYS A 64 15.49 -19.81 7.34
N LYS A 65 14.53 -19.48 6.46
CA LYS A 65 14.60 -19.89 5.04
C LYS A 65 15.64 -19.07 4.29
N GLY A 66 16.11 -19.60 3.16
CA GLY A 66 17.07 -18.89 2.32
C GLY A 66 16.52 -17.57 1.77
N LEU A 67 17.40 -16.58 1.56
CA LEU A 67 17.03 -15.24 1.08
C LEU A 67 16.22 -15.30 -0.23
N ALA A 68 16.54 -16.21 -1.15
CA ALA A 68 15.79 -16.39 -2.39
C ALA A 68 14.32 -16.80 -2.14
N PHE A 69 14.08 -17.65 -1.15
CA PHE A 69 12.72 -18.02 -0.75
C PHE A 69 11.99 -16.82 -0.16
N GLN A 70 12.64 -16.07 0.75
CA GLN A 70 12.03 -14.91 1.41
C GLN A 70 11.62 -13.82 0.41
N VAL A 71 12.51 -13.51 -0.54
CA VAL A 71 12.20 -12.54 -1.61
C VAL A 71 11.07 -13.05 -2.49
N PHE A 72 11.11 -14.33 -2.89
CA PHE A 72 10.06 -14.90 -3.73
C PHE A 72 8.69 -14.90 -3.03
N ASP A 73 8.64 -15.27 -1.75
CA ASP A 73 7.43 -15.25 -0.92
C ASP A 73 6.80 -13.86 -0.88
N VAL A 74 7.61 -12.83 -0.58
CA VAL A 74 7.17 -11.42 -0.56
C VAL A 74 6.72 -10.94 -1.95
N VAL A 75 7.45 -11.30 -3.02
CA VAL A 75 7.07 -10.95 -4.39
C VAL A 75 5.74 -11.60 -4.78
N LEU A 76 5.52 -12.85 -4.38
CA LEU A 76 4.28 -13.57 -4.65
C LEU A 76 3.10 -12.96 -3.89
N GLU A 77 3.28 -12.62 -2.61
CA GLU A 77 2.27 -11.88 -1.84
C GLU A 77 1.88 -10.58 -2.55
N ILE A 78 2.87 -9.75 -2.91
CA ILE A 78 2.65 -8.49 -3.64
C ILE A 78 1.94 -8.73 -4.99
N ALA A 79 2.30 -9.77 -5.72
CA ALA A 79 1.69 -10.09 -7.00
C ALA A 79 0.21 -10.48 -6.85
N ILE A 80 -0.13 -11.31 -5.86
CA ILE A 80 -1.53 -11.70 -5.57
C ILE A 80 -2.36 -10.46 -5.20
N ILE A 81 -1.80 -9.59 -4.36
CA ILE A 81 -2.42 -8.33 -3.97
C ILE A 81 -2.68 -7.46 -5.21
N ALA A 82 -1.68 -7.26 -6.05
CA ALA A 82 -1.79 -6.44 -7.26
C ALA A 82 -2.79 -7.00 -8.28
N VAL A 83 -2.82 -8.32 -8.47
CA VAL A 83 -3.79 -8.98 -9.36
C VAL A 83 -5.20 -8.87 -8.79
N GLY A 84 -5.38 -9.14 -7.49
CA GLY A 84 -6.66 -8.98 -6.81
C GLY A 84 -7.18 -7.54 -6.86
N ALA A 85 -6.28 -6.57 -6.70
CA ALA A 85 -6.54 -5.14 -6.90
C ALA A 85 -7.18 -4.86 -8.24
N PHE A 86 -6.47 -5.27 -9.28
CA PHE A 86 -6.80 -4.97 -10.65
C PHE A 86 -8.19 -5.50 -10.96
N TRP A 87 -8.46 -6.76 -10.63
CA TRP A 87 -9.75 -7.37 -10.90
C TRP A 87 -10.87 -6.73 -10.08
N LEU A 88 -10.65 -6.45 -8.79
CA LEU A 88 -11.65 -5.78 -7.95
C LEU A 88 -12.03 -4.41 -8.54
N VAL A 89 -11.05 -3.59 -8.86
CA VAL A 89 -11.27 -2.27 -9.47
C VAL A 89 -11.95 -2.41 -10.82
N TYR A 90 -11.51 -3.35 -11.66
CA TYR A 90 -12.13 -3.63 -12.95
C TYR A 90 -13.61 -4.00 -12.82
N PHE A 91 -13.97 -4.88 -11.88
CA PHE A 91 -15.36 -5.27 -11.63
C PHE A 91 -16.21 -4.12 -11.09
N VAL A 92 -15.69 -3.34 -10.16
CA VAL A 92 -16.41 -2.19 -9.59
C VAL A 92 -16.64 -1.13 -10.68
N ASN A 93 -15.63 -0.81 -11.48
CA ASN A 93 -15.75 0.20 -12.53
C ASN A 93 -16.60 -0.27 -13.73
N THR A 94 -16.69 -1.57 -13.98
CA THR A 94 -17.61 -2.14 -14.98
C THR A 94 -19.06 -2.13 -14.48
N SER A 95 -19.26 -2.07 -13.16
CA SER A 95 -20.59 -1.98 -12.56
C SER A 95 -21.09 -0.53 -12.65
N ALA A 96 -22.36 -0.33 -13.02
CA ALA A 96 -22.93 1.02 -13.03
C ALA A 96 -22.85 1.65 -11.63
N PRO A 97 -22.56 2.97 -11.50
CA PRO A 97 -22.48 3.64 -10.22
C PRO A 97 -23.80 3.46 -9.47
N ILE A 98 -23.70 3.12 -8.18
CA ILE A 98 -24.86 2.76 -7.35
C ILE A 98 -25.83 3.95 -7.26
N ILE A 99 -25.30 5.17 -7.16
CA ILE A 99 -26.08 6.40 -7.28
C ILE A 99 -25.75 7.05 -8.63
N PRO A 100 -26.74 7.30 -9.51
CA PRO A 100 -26.49 7.87 -10.84
C PRO A 100 -25.84 9.25 -10.75
N VAL A 101 -24.71 9.43 -11.44
CA VAL A 101 -23.97 10.70 -11.54
C VAL A 101 -23.80 11.08 -13.02
N ARG A 102 -23.63 12.37 -13.32
CA ARG A 102 -23.28 12.82 -14.68
C ARG A 102 -21.95 12.18 -15.13
N HIS A 103 -21.90 11.74 -16.39
CA HIS A 103 -20.76 11.03 -16.99
C HIS A 103 -19.38 11.63 -16.69
N GLY A 104 -19.23 12.96 -16.69
CA GLY A 104 -17.93 13.61 -16.42
C GLY A 104 -17.46 13.56 -14.95
N LEU A 105 -18.35 13.29 -13.99
CA LEU A 105 -18.00 13.06 -12.58
C LEU A 105 -17.82 11.57 -12.27
N GLN A 106 -18.42 10.69 -13.08
CA GLN A 106 -18.32 9.25 -12.92
C GLN A 106 -16.88 8.78 -13.13
N ASP A 107 -16.23 9.18 -14.24
CA ASP A 107 -14.83 8.82 -14.52
C ASP A 107 -13.86 9.30 -13.42
N PHE A 108 -14.16 10.45 -12.80
CA PHE A 108 -13.36 11.00 -11.70
C PHE A 108 -13.50 10.16 -10.42
N VAL A 109 -14.73 9.79 -10.07
CA VAL A 109 -15.00 8.95 -8.90
C VAL A 109 -14.39 7.55 -9.10
N ASP A 110 -14.57 6.95 -10.27
CA ASP A 110 -14.13 5.58 -10.55
C ASP A 110 -12.61 5.46 -10.60
N SER A 111 -11.88 6.45 -11.13
CA SER A 111 -10.41 6.43 -11.17
C SER A 111 -9.74 6.76 -9.83
N TYR A 112 -10.23 7.78 -9.12
CA TYR A 112 -9.59 8.29 -7.90
C TYR A 112 -9.91 7.44 -6.68
N THR A 113 -11.17 7.04 -6.54
CA THR A 113 -11.69 6.32 -5.36
C THR A 113 -11.18 4.88 -5.35
N SER A 114 -11.16 4.22 -6.52
CA SER A 114 -10.73 2.83 -6.62
C SER A 114 -9.26 2.61 -6.23
N GLY A 115 -8.36 3.47 -6.74
CA GLY A 115 -6.93 3.37 -6.44
C GLY A 115 -6.59 3.69 -4.98
N MET A 116 -7.14 4.76 -4.42
CA MET A 116 -6.76 5.20 -3.07
C MET A 116 -7.34 4.34 -1.95
N PHE A 117 -8.62 3.96 -2.04
CA PHE A 117 -9.24 3.17 -0.98
C PHE A 117 -8.73 1.74 -0.95
N PHE A 118 -8.44 1.17 -2.12
CA PHE A 118 -7.84 -0.15 -2.19
C PHE A 118 -6.41 -0.16 -1.64
N MET A 119 -5.55 0.80 -2.03
CA MET A 119 -4.20 0.92 -1.48
C MET A 119 -4.23 1.13 0.04
N SER A 120 -5.17 1.94 0.53
CA SER A 120 -5.33 2.18 1.96
C SER A 120 -5.77 0.92 2.71
N ALA A 121 -6.70 0.13 2.16
CA ALA A 121 -7.14 -1.12 2.77
C ALA A 121 -6.01 -2.17 2.84
N ILE A 122 -5.18 -2.27 1.81
CA ILE A 122 -3.98 -3.13 1.83
C ILE A 122 -3.04 -2.76 2.96
N PHE A 123 -2.69 -1.48 3.09
CA PHE A 123 -1.72 -1.03 4.10
C PHE A 123 -2.25 -1.14 5.53
N ILE A 124 -3.57 -1.01 5.73
CA ILE A 124 -4.18 -1.10 7.06
C ILE A 124 -4.17 -2.55 7.60
N PHE A 125 -4.30 -3.56 6.74
CA PHE A 125 -4.48 -4.94 7.18
C PHE A 125 -3.23 -5.82 7.07
N MET A 126 -2.21 -5.42 6.31
CA MET A 126 -1.00 -6.22 6.12
C MET A 126 0.19 -5.78 6.98
N THR A 127 0.02 -5.89 8.29
CA THR A 127 1.13 -5.76 9.25
C THR A 127 2.24 -6.78 8.98
N ASP A 128 1.87 -7.98 8.52
CA ASP A 128 2.78 -9.09 8.26
C ASP A 128 3.77 -8.80 7.11
N LEU A 129 3.24 -8.46 5.93
CA LEU A 129 4.05 -8.09 4.77
C LEU A 129 4.96 -6.89 5.09
N THR A 130 4.45 -5.92 5.86
CA THR A 130 5.24 -4.76 6.31
C THR A 130 6.45 -5.20 7.11
N ASN A 131 6.28 -6.18 8.01
CA ASN A 131 7.38 -6.71 8.80
C ASN A 131 8.37 -7.53 7.95
N LYS A 132 7.89 -8.39 7.04
CA LYS A 132 8.74 -9.15 6.10
C LYS A 132 9.59 -8.21 5.22
N LEU A 133 8.98 -7.14 4.70
CA LEU A 133 9.70 -6.11 3.93
C LEU A 133 10.75 -5.41 4.78
N ARG A 134 10.41 -5.02 6.02
CA ARG A 134 11.38 -4.42 6.95
C ARG A 134 12.56 -5.35 7.19
N TYR A 135 12.32 -6.64 7.42
CA TYR A 135 13.37 -7.64 7.60
C TYR A 135 14.28 -7.75 6.36
N LEU A 136 13.71 -7.81 5.15
CA LEU A 136 14.49 -7.88 3.91
C LEU A 136 15.33 -6.61 3.70
N PHE A 137 14.76 -5.43 3.92
CA PHE A 137 15.49 -4.17 3.79
C PHE A 137 16.59 -4.04 4.85
N GLN A 138 16.34 -4.45 6.08
CA GLN A 138 17.36 -4.43 7.13
C GLN A 138 18.48 -5.43 6.84
N THR A 139 18.16 -6.60 6.27
CA THR A 139 19.15 -7.60 5.88
C THR A 139 19.99 -7.14 4.68
N ALA A 140 19.36 -6.50 3.68
CA ALA A 140 20.05 -6.08 2.45
C ALA A 140 20.78 -4.73 2.59
N LEU A 141 20.18 -3.77 3.31
CA LEU A 141 20.63 -2.37 3.37
C LEU A 141 21.01 -1.91 4.77
N GLY A 142 20.73 -2.70 5.81
CA GLY A 142 20.94 -2.30 7.20
C GLY A 142 22.37 -1.89 7.50
N GLU A 143 23.38 -2.60 7.00
CA GLU A 143 24.77 -2.21 7.23
C GLU A 143 25.15 -0.85 6.61
N MET A 144 24.59 -0.54 5.44
CA MET A 144 24.81 0.73 4.77
C MET A 144 24.09 1.85 5.51
N PHE A 145 22.81 1.63 5.86
CA PHE A 145 22.01 2.63 6.56
C PHE A 145 22.52 2.88 7.98
N ASP A 146 22.90 1.85 8.72
CA ASP A 146 23.50 1.99 10.06
C ASP A 146 24.80 2.80 10.02
N HIS A 147 25.50 2.83 8.89
CA HIS A 147 26.72 3.61 8.73
C HIS A 147 26.46 5.10 8.52
N TYR A 148 25.46 5.44 7.68
CA TYR A 148 25.17 6.84 7.32
C TYR A 148 24.10 7.51 8.17
N PHE A 149 23.20 6.73 8.77
CA PHE A 149 22.04 7.22 9.48
C PHE A 149 22.06 6.79 10.95
N PRO A 150 21.88 7.74 11.88
CA PRO A 150 21.72 7.44 13.30
C PRO A 150 20.40 6.72 13.56
N GLU A 151 20.44 5.65 14.37
CA GLU A 151 19.29 4.79 14.67
C GLU A 151 18.29 5.44 15.67
N GLN A 152 18.74 6.41 16.48
CA GLN A 152 17.94 7.00 17.56
C GLN A 152 17.69 8.49 17.33
N GLY A 153 16.53 8.94 17.80
CA GLY A 153 16.11 10.35 17.78
C GLY A 153 15.16 10.67 16.62
N SER A 154 14.84 11.96 16.48
CA SER A 154 14.02 12.49 15.39
C SER A 154 14.75 13.61 14.66
N ILE A 155 14.50 13.72 13.36
CA ILE A 155 14.97 14.88 12.58
C ILE A 155 14.29 16.16 13.07
N LEU A 156 13.04 16.06 13.53
CA LEU A 156 12.22 17.21 13.88
C LEU A 156 12.65 17.89 15.18
N ASP A 157 13.28 17.16 16.10
CA ASP A 157 13.78 17.70 17.38
C ASP A 157 15.31 17.79 17.41
N GLY A 158 16.00 17.41 16.32
CA GLY A 158 17.46 17.45 16.23
C GLY A 158 18.17 16.47 17.16
N SER A 159 17.47 15.50 17.75
CA SER A 159 18.02 14.56 18.74
C SER A 159 18.76 13.36 18.13
N LEU A 160 19.02 13.39 16.83
CA LEU A 160 19.63 12.28 16.09
C LEU A 160 20.97 11.84 16.68
N CYS A 161 21.02 10.60 17.17
CA CYS A 161 22.19 10.03 17.82
C CYS A 161 22.44 8.60 17.35
N TYR A 162 23.71 8.28 17.05
CA TYR A 162 24.12 6.89 16.84
C TYR A 162 24.01 6.10 18.15
N SER A 163 23.37 4.94 18.09
CA SER A 163 23.19 4.05 19.23
C SER A 163 24.54 3.52 19.74
N GLN A 164 24.59 3.05 20.99
CA GLN A 164 25.82 2.45 21.55
C GLN A 164 26.27 1.24 20.71
N ARG A 165 25.31 0.46 20.19
CA ARG A 165 25.57 -0.67 19.29
C ARG A 165 26.26 -0.24 17.99
N GLN A 166 25.81 0.85 17.36
CA GLN A 166 26.47 1.41 16.17
C GLN A 166 27.88 1.90 16.48
N LYS A 167 28.07 2.61 17.61
CA LYS A 167 29.36 3.13 18.05
C LYS A 167 30.39 2.03 18.35
N GLU A 168 29.98 0.95 19.01
CA GLU A 168 30.81 -0.22 19.27
C GLU A 168 31.20 -0.94 17.97
N ARG A 169 30.26 -1.04 17.02
CA ARG A 169 30.51 -1.63 15.70
C ARG A 169 31.50 -0.82 14.85
N PHE A 170 31.49 0.52 14.97
CA PHE A 170 32.50 1.37 14.34
C PHE A 170 33.87 1.25 15.00
N ARG A 171 33.92 1.12 16.33
CA ARG A 171 35.18 0.92 17.07
C ARG A 171 35.84 -0.44 16.79
N GLY A 172 35.05 -1.49 16.53
CA GLY A 172 35.57 -2.81 16.19
C GLY A 172 36.04 -2.98 14.73
N ARG A 173 35.87 -1.97 13.87
CA ARG A 173 36.35 -1.94 12.47
C ARG A 173 37.53 -0.98 12.25
N ALA A 174 38.02 -0.31 13.31
CA ALA A 174 39.20 0.55 13.31
C ALA A 174 40.43 -0.21 13.84
#